data_AF-A0A550GPK4-F1
#
_entry.id   AF-A0A550GPK4-F1
#
_cell.length_a   1.000
_cell.length_b   1.000
_cell.length_c   1.000
_cell.angle_alpha   90.00
_cell.angle_beta   90.00
_cell.angle_gamma   90.00
#
_symmetry.space_group_name_H-M   'P 1'
#
loop_
_entity.id
_entity.type
_entity.pdbx_description
1 polymer ?
#
loop_
_entity_poly.entity_id
_entity_poly.type
_entity_poly.pdbx_seq_one_letter_code
_entity_poly.pdbx_strand_id
1 'polypeptide(L)'
;MSKNEKREKILGIDLGTTNSAAAVMEAGRPVIIPSAEGPTLAGKMFPSVVAFTKDGQLLVGEPAKRQAVTNPEGSIFEIKRKMGTNQKVTIRGKEYTPQQISAFILQKIKRDAETFLGEKVNKCVITVPAHFNDNQRQATKDAGEIAGFKVSRIINEPTAASLAYGLDKLESEMKILVFSFGGGTNDTTIMDFGTGVFEVLSTSGDTQLGGTDVDKTVVDYLLNEFKAKEGIDLSKDPMALRRLKEAAENAKIELSTLLTTDINLPFISSDSAGPKHLHHTLTRAKLEQLATPIVEKRKDPILRTLKDAKLEPKDIDKIILIGGQTRMPLVKKFVEDTLGKQAERGVDPMECVAVGAAIQGGVIAGDVKDLLLLDVTPLSLGVETLGAVSTKIIDRNTTIPTKKSQIFSTAADFQTAVTINV
;
A
#
# COMPACT_ATOMS: atom_id res chain seq x y z
N MET A 1 -36.98 20.72 14.94
CA MET A 1 -36.30 20.31 13.69
C MET A 1 -35.20 21.33 13.42
N SER A 2 -33.97 21.08 13.91
CA SER A 2 -32.86 21.98 13.62
C SER A 2 -32.36 21.74 12.19
N LYS A 3 -32.08 22.84 11.51
CA LYS A 3 -31.57 22.96 10.15
C LYS A 3 -30.27 22.18 9.96
N ASN A 4 -30.09 21.62 8.76
CA ASN A 4 -28.84 21.09 8.19
C ASN A 4 -27.57 21.74 8.75
N GLU A 5 -27.01 21.21 9.84
CA GLU A 5 -25.58 21.36 10.09
C GLU A 5 -24.89 20.57 8.99
N LYS A 6 -24.16 21.26 8.12
CA LYS A 6 -23.32 20.64 7.10
C LYS A 6 -22.31 19.76 7.85
N ARG A 7 -22.57 18.45 7.85
CA ARG A 7 -21.68 17.48 8.51
C ARG A 7 -20.29 17.61 7.90
N GLU A 8 -19.29 17.64 8.75
CA GLU A 8 -17.91 17.79 8.33
C GLU A 8 -17.49 16.57 7.50
N LYS A 9 -17.10 16.80 6.25
CA LYS A 9 -16.62 15.74 5.36
C LYS A 9 -15.30 15.17 5.88
N ILE A 10 -15.22 13.85 5.92
CA ILE A 10 -14.01 13.11 6.30
C ILE A 10 -13.47 12.42 5.04
N LEU A 11 -12.26 12.79 4.63
CA LEU A 11 -11.61 12.21 3.45
C LEU A 11 -11.09 10.80 3.77
N GLY A 12 -11.45 9.82 2.96
CA GLY A 12 -10.80 8.51 2.96
C GLY A 12 -9.58 8.54 2.06
N ILE A 13 -8.40 8.22 2.60
CA ILE A 13 -7.13 8.28 1.85
C ILE A 13 -6.47 6.90 1.89
N ASP A 14 -6.24 6.34 0.72
CA ASP A 14 -5.29 5.25 0.53
C ASP A 14 -3.89 5.82 0.27
N LEU A 15 -3.03 5.82 1.28
CA LEU A 15 -1.64 6.28 1.14
C LEU A 15 -0.77 5.10 0.69
N GLY A 16 -0.67 4.83 -0.61
CA GLY A 16 0.05 3.66 -1.12
C GLY A 16 1.53 3.91 -1.43
N THR A 17 2.29 2.83 -1.62
CA THR A 17 3.76 2.89 -1.88
C THR A 17 4.08 3.53 -3.23
N THR A 18 3.35 3.16 -4.28
CA THR A 18 3.58 3.64 -5.65
C THR A 18 2.57 4.70 -6.05
N ASN A 19 1.30 4.50 -5.69
CA ASN A 19 0.20 5.40 -5.95
C ASN A 19 -0.66 5.50 -4.70
N SER A 20 -1.24 6.67 -4.47
CA SER A 20 -2.22 6.96 -3.45
C SER A 20 -3.57 7.26 -4.11
N ALA A 21 -4.66 7.06 -3.37
CA ALA A 21 -6.02 7.31 -3.82
C ALA A 21 -6.79 8.06 -2.74
N ALA A 22 -7.84 8.79 -3.13
CA ALA A 22 -8.71 9.47 -2.18
C ALA A 22 -10.17 9.35 -2.59
N ALA A 23 -11.05 9.24 -1.60
CA ALA A 23 -12.50 9.23 -1.78
C ALA A 23 -13.19 9.98 -0.64
N VAL A 24 -14.43 10.40 -0.87
CA VAL A 24 -15.28 11.04 0.13
C VAL A 24 -16.71 10.53 0.01
N MET A 25 -17.46 10.55 1.10
CA MET A 25 -18.91 10.30 1.04
C MET A 25 -19.63 11.54 0.51
N GLU A 26 -20.44 11.36 -0.52
CA GLU A 26 -21.24 12.39 -1.19
C GLU A 26 -22.63 11.80 -1.45
N ALA A 27 -23.68 12.47 -0.95
CA ALA A 27 -25.07 12.00 -1.06
C ALA A 27 -25.28 10.51 -0.69
N GLY A 28 -24.60 10.02 0.34
CA GLY A 28 -24.70 8.64 0.82
C GLY A 28 -23.92 7.60 0.00
N ARG A 29 -23.10 8.02 -0.97
CA ARG A 29 -22.24 7.13 -1.76
C ARG A 29 -20.78 7.58 -1.73
N PRO A 30 -19.81 6.65 -1.76
CA PRO A 30 -18.41 7.01 -1.88
C PRO A 30 -18.10 7.51 -3.30
N VAL A 31 -17.38 8.62 -3.41
CA VAL A 31 -16.94 9.23 -4.66
C VAL A 31 -15.42 9.37 -4.65
N ILE A 32 -14.75 8.85 -5.68
CA ILE A 32 -13.30 8.99 -5.87
C ILE A 32 -12.95 10.41 -6.30
N ILE A 33 -11.94 10.97 -5.63
CA ILE A 33 -11.35 12.27 -5.94
C ILE A 33 -10.24 12.07 -6.98
N PRO A 34 -10.36 12.65 -8.18
CA PRO A 34 -9.27 12.61 -9.16
C PRO A 34 -8.14 13.56 -8.75
N SER A 35 -6.92 13.21 -9.15
CA SER A 35 -5.81 14.16 -9.12
C SER A 35 -6.04 15.32 -10.09
N ALA A 36 -5.49 16.49 -9.78
CA ALA A 36 -5.65 17.69 -10.61
C ALA A 36 -5.10 17.52 -12.05
N GLU A 37 -4.14 16.61 -12.24
CA GLU A 37 -3.55 16.31 -13.54
C GLU A 37 -4.42 15.40 -14.42
N GLY A 38 -5.54 14.89 -13.88
CA GLY A 38 -6.44 13.97 -14.57
C GLY A 38 -6.02 12.50 -14.47
N PRO A 39 -6.59 11.61 -15.31
CA PRO A 39 -6.26 10.20 -15.28
C PRO A 39 -4.78 9.92 -15.57
N THR A 40 -4.18 9.07 -14.76
CA THR A 40 -2.82 8.53 -14.92
C THR A 40 -2.88 7.12 -15.50
N LEU A 41 -1.73 6.49 -15.77
CA LEU A 41 -1.66 5.05 -16.10
C LEU A 41 -2.32 4.16 -15.02
N ALA A 42 -2.40 4.65 -13.78
CA ALA A 42 -3.03 3.97 -12.66
C ALA A 42 -4.49 4.38 -12.43
N GLY A 43 -5.11 5.15 -13.34
CA GLY A 43 -6.46 5.70 -13.17
C GLY A 43 -6.46 7.05 -12.47
N LYS A 44 -7.48 7.33 -11.63
CA LYS A 44 -7.68 8.62 -10.94
C LYS A 44 -6.71 8.85 -9.75
N MET A 45 -5.54 8.22 -9.79
CA MET A 45 -4.62 8.13 -8.67
C MET A 45 -3.62 9.27 -8.61
N PHE A 46 -2.99 9.38 -7.43
CA PHE A 46 -1.92 10.30 -7.11
C PHE A 46 -0.61 9.50 -7.05
N PRO A 47 0.32 9.62 -8.01
CA PRO A 47 1.62 8.98 -7.87
C PRO A 47 2.30 9.38 -6.55
N SER A 48 2.77 8.40 -5.78
CA SER A 48 3.42 8.63 -4.48
C SER A 48 4.88 9.06 -4.67
N VAL A 49 5.07 10.18 -5.36
CA VAL A 49 6.36 10.73 -5.78
C VAL A 49 6.47 12.17 -5.34
N VAL A 50 7.59 12.52 -4.72
CA VAL A 50 7.92 13.88 -4.30
C VAL A 50 9.23 14.30 -4.94
N ALA A 51 9.30 15.51 -5.48
CA ALA A 51 10.55 16.04 -5.98
C ALA A 51 10.77 17.50 -5.58
N PHE A 52 12.04 17.87 -5.41
CA PHE A 52 12.46 19.26 -5.32
C PHE A 52 13.25 19.63 -6.57
N THR A 53 12.83 20.69 -7.25
CA THR A 53 13.55 21.26 -8.38
C THR A 53 14.86 21.90 -7.92
N LYS A 54 15.72 22.31 -8.87
CA LYS A 54 17.00 22.96 -8.55
C LYS A 54 16.82 24.31 -7.86
N ASP A 55 15.73 25.01 -8.16
CA ASP A 55 15.30 26.27 -7.55
C ASP A 55 14.52 26.08 -6.23
N GLY A 56 14.32 24.83 -5.79
CA GLY A 56 13.71 24.51 -4.50
C GLY A 56 12.18 24.39 -4.53
N GLN A 57 11.55 24.43 -5.71
CA GLN A 57 10.12 24.20 -5.86
C GLN A 57 9.77 22.74 -5.53
N LEU A 58 8.75 22.56 -4.70
CA LEU A 58 8.17 21.25 -4.37
C LEU A 58 7.20 20.80 -5.49
N LEU A 59 7.46 19.63 -6.06
CA LEU A 59 6.58 18.92 -6.98
C LEU A 59 6.11 17.62 -6.31
N VAL A 60 4.85 17.25 -6.52
CA VAL A 60 4.27 16.03 -5.96
C VAL A 60 3.37 15.38 -7.01
N GLY A 61 3.37 14.06 -7.09
CA GLY A 61 2.52 13.32 -8.02
C GLY A 61 3.11 13.25 -9.42
N GLU A 62 2.24 13.36 -10.42
CA GLU A 62 2.61 13.25 -11.83
C GLU A 62 3.68 14.26 -12.28
N PRO A 63 3.64 15.56 -11.87
CA PRO A 63 4.72 16.50 -12.16
C PRO A 63 6.08 16.03 -11.62
N ALA A 64 6.11 15.44 -10.43
CA ALA A 64 7.33 14.88 -9.86
C ALA A 64 7.78 13.60 -10.58
N LYS A 65 6.85 12.73 -11.00
CA LYS A 65 7.17 11.52 -11.76
C LYS A 65 7.81 11.87 -13.11
N ARG A 66 7.25 12.81 -13.87
CA ARG A 66 7.72 13.20 -15.22
C ARG A 66 9.15 13.71 -15.26
N GLN A 67 9.56 14.52 -14.28
CA GLN A 67 10.91 15.10 -14.24
C GLN A 67 11.97 14.19 -13.60
N ALA A 68 11.58 13.02 -13.11
CA ALA A 68 12.47 12.15 -12.34
C ALA A 68 13.68 11.64 -13.13
N VAL A 69 13.56 11.54 -14.46
CA VAL A 69 14.70 11.19 -15.34
C VAL A 69 15.76 12.29 -15.34
N THR A 70 15.34 13.56 -15.40
CA THR A 70 16.25 14.72 -15.44
C THR A 70 16.70 15.20 -14.05
N ASN A 71 16.06 14.70 -12.99
CA ASN A 71 16.35 15.08 -11.60
C ASN A 71 16.27 13.86 -10.66
N PRO A 72 17.08 12.82 -10.89
CA PRO A 72 16.99 11.57 -10.13
C PRO A 72 17.29 11.79 -8.63
N GLU A 73 18.30 12.61 -8.30
CA GLU A 73 18.66 12.92 -6.91
C GLU A 73 17.63 13.79 -6.18
N GLY A 74 16.86 14.58 -6.93
CA GLY A 74 15.84 15.45 -6.38
C GLY A 74 14.50 14.77 -6.18
N SER A 75 14.35 13.50 -6.59
CA SER A 75 13.08 12.79 -6.67
C SER A 75 13.04 11.57 -5.77
N ILE A 76 12.04 11.50 -4.90
CA ILE A 76 11.82 10.42 -3.95
C ILE A 76 10.60 9.59 -4.34
N PHE A 77 10.81 8.27 -4.32
CA PHE A 77 9.81 7.24 -4.59
C PHE A 77 9.72 6.30 -3.39
N GLU A 78 8.62 5.54 -3.31
CA GLU A 78 8.48 4.39 -2.40
C GLU A 78 8.75 4.70 -0.92
N ILE A 79 8.54 5.96 -0.50
CA ILE A 79 8.86 6.40 0.87
C ILE A 79 8.10 5.61 1.93
N LYS A 80 6.93 5.05 1.57
CA LYS A 80 6.11 4.19 2.45
C LYS A 80 6.91 3.01 3.01
N ARG A 81 7.88 2.46 2.26
CA ARG A 81 8.78 1.37 2.72
C ARG A 81 9.72 1.80 3.86
N LYS A 82 9.87 3.11 4.11
CA LYS A 82 10.71 3.67 5.18
C LYS A 82 9.90 4.19 6.37
N MET A 83 8.57 4.15 6.31
CA MET A 83 7.71 4.62 7.41
C MET A 83 8.00 3.84 8.69
N GLY A 84 7.91 4.52 9.85
CA GLY A 84 8.20 3.92 11.15
C GLY A 84 9.67 3.59 11.42
N THR A 85 10.59 4.01 10.54
CA THR A 85 12.04 3.86 10.74
C THR A 85 12.70 5.20 11.07
N ASN A 86 13.92 5.14 11.60
CA ASN A 86 14.76 6.33 11.84
C ASN A 86 15.51 6.82 10.58
N GLN A 87 15.29 6.18 9.42
CA GLN A 87 15.96 6.57 8.19
C GLN A 87 15.47 7.94 7.73
N LYS A 88 16.39 8.77 7.26
CA LYS A 88 16.08 10.04 6.59
C LYS A 88 16.46 9.98 5.12
N VAL A 89 15.85 10.84 4.32
CA VAL A 89 16.26 11.07 2.93
C VAL A 89 16.81 12.48 2.79
N THR A 90 17.95 12.61 2.12
CA THR A 90 18.58 13.90 1.89
C THR A 90 18.26 14.36 0.48
N ILE A 91 17.64 15.54 0.36
CA ILE A 91 17.32 16.16 -0.92
C ILE A 91 17.94 17.55 -0.91
N ARG A 92 18.84 17.81 -1.86
CA ARG A 92 19.49 19.12 -2.03
C ARG A 92 20.10 19.64 -0.72
N GLY A 93 20.75 18.76 0.04
CA GLY A 93 21.44 19.09 1.30
C GLY A 93 20.55 19.19 2.53
N LYS A 94 19.23 18.99 2.41
CA LYS A 94 18.30 18.99 3.54
C LYS A 94 17.77 17.58 3.81
N GLU A 95 17.77 17.20 5.09
CA GLU A 95 17.21 15.92 5.52
C GLU A 95 15.69 16.02 5.73
N TYR A 96 14.99 14.97 5.31
CA TYR A 96 13.56 14.79 5.52
C TYR A 96 13.27 13.41 6.11
N THR A 97 12.31 13.36 7.02
CA THR A 97 11.79 12.10 7.52
C THR A 97 10.77 11.50 6.54
N PRO A 98 10.52 10.18 6.59
CA PRO A 98 9.47 9.52 5.81
C PRO A 98 8.09 10.15 6.03
N GLN A 99 7.81 10.60 7.25
CA GLN A 99 6.57 11.31 7.62
C GLN A 99 6.44 12.64 6.89
N GLN A 100 7.53 13.43 6.79
CA GLN A 100 7.52 14.71 6.09
C GLN A 100 7.30 14.54 4.58
N ILE A 101 7.98 13.58 3.96
CA ILE A 101 7.79 13.30 2.53
C ILE A 101 6.36 12.78 2.27
N SER A 102 5.85 11.88 3.11
CA SER A 102 4.47 11.40 3.00
C SER A 102 3.45 12.52 3.24
N ALA A 103 3.75 13.47 4.13
CA ALA A 103 2.91 14.64 4.35
C ALA A 103 2.78 15.52 3.10
N PHE A 104 3.83 15.67 2.28
CA PHE A 104 3.72 16.39 1.01
C PHE A 104 2.75 15.71 0.03
N ILE A 105 2.72 14.36 0.01
CA ILE A 105 1.72 13.59 -0.77
C ILE A 105 0.31 13.87 -0.25
N LEU A 106 0.12 13.79 1.07
CA LEU A 106 -1.16 14.05 1.71
C LEU A 106 -1.63 15.50 1.53
N GLN A 107 -0.72 16.48 1.53
CA GLN A 107 -1.02 17.89 1.24
C GLN A 107 -1.48 18.10 -0.21
N LYS A 108 -0.89 17.39 -1.17
CA LYS A 108 -1.39 17.41 -2.56
C LYS A 108 -2.81 16.84 -2.64
N ILE A 109 -3.02 15.66 -2.05
CA ILE A 109 -4.34 15.01 -2.00
C ILE A 109 -5.38 15.95 -1.36
N LYS A 110 -5.02 16.59 -0.25
CA LYS A 110 -5.87 17.58 0.42
C LYS A 110 -6.25 18.72 -0.53
N ARG A 111 -5.27 19.36 -1.16
CA ARG A 111 -5.50 20.49 -2.07
C ARG A 111 -6.40 20.13 -3.24
N ASP A 112 -6.15 18.98 -3.85
CA ASP A 112 -6.93 18.51 -4.99
C ASP A 112 -8.36 18.14 -4.56
N ALA A 113 -8.53 17.51 -3.39
CA ALA A 113 -9.85 17.24 -2.80
C ALA A 113 -10.62 18.52 -2.46
N GLU A 114 -9.97 19.52 -1.86
CA GLU A 114 -10.59 20.81 -1.55
C GLU A 114 -11.03 21.55 -2.82
N THR A 115 -10.22 21.47 -3.88
CA THR A 115 -10.57 22.04 -5.19
C THR A 115 -11.76 21.31 -5.81
N PHE A 116 -11.76 19.98 -5.77
CA PHE A 116 -12.85 19.15 -6.30
C PHE A 116 -14.17 19.39 -5.55
N LEU A 117 -14.11 19.56 -4.23
CA LEU A 117 -15.30 19.74 -3.39
C LEU A 117 -15.77 21.20 -3.28
N GLY A 118 -14.92 22.16 -3.65
CA GLY A 118 -15.19 23.59 -3.47
C GLY A 118 -15.23 24.03 -2.00
N GLU A 119 -14.66 23.25 -1.08
CA GLU A 119 -14.63 23.53 0.35
C GLU A 119 -13.42 22.92 1.05
N LYS A 120 -13.07 23.44 2.23
CA LYS A 120 -11.95 22.91 3.03
C LYS A 120 -12.26 21.55 3.64
N VAL A 121 -11.25 20.69 3.74
CA VAL A 121 -11.37 19.37 4.37
C VAL A 121 -10.31 19.21 5.45
N ASN A 122 -10.75 19.10 6.71
CA ASN A 122 -9.84 19.08 7.86
C ASN A 122 -9.62 17.70 8.46
N LYS A 123 -10.52 16.75 8.22
CA LYS A 123 -10.46 15.39 8.79
C LYS A 123 -10.21 14.35 7.73
N CYS A 124 -9.49 13.30 8.11
CA CYS A 124 -9.30 12.14 7.25
C CYS A 124 -9.30 10.81 8.01
N VAL A 125 -9.55 9.74 7.26
CA VAL A 125 -9.21 8.36 7.59
C VAL A 125 -8.09 7.96 6.63
N ILE A 126 -6.96 7.45 7.16
CA ILE A 126 -5.81 7.03 6.34
C ILE A 126 -5.65 5.52 6.45
N THR A 127 -5.44 4.85 5.33
CA THR A 127 -5.20 3.40 5.31
C THR A 127 -3.72 3.05 5.54
N VAL A 128 -3.50 1.86 6.09
CA VAL A 128 -2.17 1.25 6.24
C VAL A 128 -2.24 -0.26 5.94
N PRO A 129 -1.13 -0.88 5.52
CA PRO A 129 -1.04 -2.33 5.39
C PRO A 129 -1.42 -3.01 6.71
N ALA A 130 -2.08 -4.17 6.65
CA ALA A 130 -2.52 -4.86 7.86
C ALA A 130 -1.33 -5.20 8.79
N HIS A 131 -0.18 -5.55 8.22
CA HIS A 131 1.05 -5.88 8.95
C HIS A 131 1.87 -4.69 9.44
N PHE A 132 1.40 -3.45 9.28
CA PHE A 132 2.10 -2.32 9.89
C PHE A 132 2.13 -2.45 11.41
N ASN A 133 3.33 -2.31 11.97
CA ASN A 133 3.55 -2.25 13.42
C ASN A 133 3.17 -0.87 13.98
N ASP A 134 3.26 -0.73 15.30
CA ASP A 134 2.85 0.49 16.01
C ASP A 134 3.63 1.73 15.56
N ASN A 135 4.95 1.61 15.35
CA ASN A 135 5.79 2.71 14.87
C ASN A 135 5.38 3.17 13.46
N GLN A 136 5.07 2.23 12.57
CA GLN A 136 4.63 2.53 11.20
C GLN A 136 3.23 3.18 11.17
N ARG A 137 2.31 2.72 12.03
CA ARG A 137 0.97 3.30 12.20
C ARG A 137 1.06 4.71 12.75
N GLN A 138 1.85 4.92 13.79
CA GLN A 138 2.06 6.23 14.39
C GLN A 138 2.71 7.19 13.41
N ALA A 139 3.77 6.76 12.70
CA ALA A 139 4.41 7.57 11.67
C ALA A 139 3.44 8.02 10.57
N THR A 140 2.51 7.15 10.17
CA THR A 140 1.49 7.47 9.16
C THR A 140 0.48 8.48 9.69
N LYS A 141 0.07 8.34 10.96
CA LYS A 141 -0.76 9.33 11.64
C LYS A 141 -0.07 10.69 11.71
N ASP A 142 1.21 10.72 12.13
CA ASP A 142 2.00 11.94 12.20
C ASP A 142 2.13 12.62 10.83
N ALA A 143 2.31 11.85 9.75
CA ALA A 143 2.32 12.39 8.39
C ALA A 143 1.00 13.10 8.04
N GLY A 144 -0.14 12.55 8.47
CA GLY A 144 -1.45 13.19 8.32
C GLY A 144 -1.56 14.50 9.09
N GLU A 145 -1.10 14.54 10.33
CA GLU A 145 -1.10 15.75 11.16
C GLU A 145 -0.16 16.84 10.60
N ILE A 146 1.05 16.46 10.12
CA ILE A 146 1.97 17.37 9.42
C ILE A 146 1.34 17.91 8.13
N ALA A 147 0.52 17.11 7.45
CA ALA A 147 -0.22 17.55 6.27
C ALA A 147 -1.40 18.49 6.59
N GLY A 148 -1.69 18.73 7.87
CA GLY A 148 -2.78 19.58 8.33
C GLY A 148 -4.14 18.88 8.33
N PHE A 149 -4.17 17.55 8.43
CA PHE A 149 -5.38 16.80 8.72
C PHE A 149 -5.45 16.43 10.21
N LYS A 150 -6.65 16.49 10.78
CA LYS A 150 -7.00 15.74 11.99
C LYS A 150 -7.29 14.30 11.62
N VAL A 151 -6.37 13.40 11.93
CA VAL A 151 -6.50 11.98 11.58
C VAL A 151 -7.52 11.32 12.52
N SER A 152 -8.72 11.06 12.00
CA SER A 152 -9.85 10.55 12.79
C SER A 152 -9.72 9.04 13.05
N ARG A 153 -9.11 8.30 12.12
CA ARG A 153 -8.85 6.86 12.24
C ARG A 153 -7.73 6.45 11.30
N ILE A 154 -6.90 5.50 11.76
CA ILE A 154 -6.08 4.67 10.88
C ILE A 154 -6.83 3.34 10.69
N ILE A 155 -7.02 2.92 9.45
CA ILE A 155 -7.72 1.67 9.12
C ILE A 155 -6.80 0.75 8.30
N ASN A 156 -6.94 -0.55 8.45
CA ASN A 156 -6.21 -1.51 7.64
C ASN A 156 -6.75 -1.52 6.20
N GLU A 157 -5.85 -1.57 5.21
CA GLU A 157 -6.18 -1.65 3.78
C GLU A 157 -7.19 -2.78 3.45
N PRO A 158 -6.99 -4.05 3.88
CA PRO A 158 -7.95 -5.11 3.58
C PRO A 158 -9.29 -4.89 4.26
N THR A 159 -9.29 -4.32 5.48
CA THR A 159 -10.52 -3.98 6.19
C THR A 159 -11.32 -2.91 5.45
N ALA A 160 -10.65 -1.86 4.96
CA ALA A 160 -11.27 -0.85 4.11
C ALA A 160 -11.82 -1.46 2.81
N ALA A 161 -11.05 -2.30 2.13
CA ALA A 161 -11.52 -2.97 0.91
C ALA A 161 -12.79 -3.80 1.15
N SER A 162 -12.87 -4.50 2.27
CA SER A 162 -14.08 -5.25 2.64
C SER A 162 -15.27 -4.36 2.93
N LEU A 163 -15.09 -3.18 3.53
CA LEU A 163 -16.16 -2.18 3.67
C LEU A 163 -16.69 -1.76 2.29
N ALA A 164 -15.79 -1.53 1.33
CA ALA A 164 -16.17 -1.19 -0.04
C ALA A 164 -16.94 -2.32 -0.74
N TYR A 165 -16.58 -3.58 -0.47
CA TYR A 165 -17.27 -4.75 -1.03
C TYR A 165 -18.61 -5.06 -0.36
N GLY A 166 -18.71 -4.86 0.96
CA GLY A 166 -19.83 -5.32 1.78
C GLY A 166 -20.92 -4.28 2.07
N LEU A 167 -20.73 -3.00 1.71
CA LEU A 167 -21.66 -1.91 2.02
C LEU A 167 -23.09 -2.19 1.54
N ASP A 168 -23.25 -2.84 0.38
CA ASP A 168 -24.52 -3.18 -0.25
C ASP A 168 -25.03 -4.60 0.12
N LYS A 169 -24.33 -5.30 1.02
CA LYS A 169 -24.58 -6.71 1.34
C LYS A 169 -24.83 -6.98 2.82
N LEU A 170 -25.16 -5.95 3.62
CA LEU A 170 -25.15 -6.01 5.11
C LEU A 170 -25.98 -7.15 5.74
N GLU A 171 -26.96 -7.69 5.01
CA GLU A 171 -27.81 -8.82 5.45
C GLU A 171 -27.23 -10.20 5.12
N SER A 172 -26.15 -10.28 4.34
CA SER A 172 -25.51 -11.55 4.00
C SER A 172 -24.50 -11.97 5.08
N GLU A 173 -24.33 -13.28 5.25
CA GLU A 173 -23.25 -13.86 6.04
C GLU A 173 -22.24 -14.51 5.10
N MET A 174 -20.96 -14.16 5.23
CA MET A 174 -19.91 -14.76 4.41
C MET A 174 -18.52 -14.59 5.02
N LYS A 175 -17.65 -15.55 4.74
CA LYS A 175 -16.21 -15.47 4.99
C LYS A 175 -15.49 -15.01 3.74
N ILE A 176 -14.81 -13.88 3.86
CA ILE A 176 -14.13 -13.22 2.75
C ILE A 176 -12.63 -13.31 2.98
N LEU A 177 -11.89 -13.75 1.97
CA LEU A 177 -10.45 -13.62 1.92
C LEU A 177 -10.07 -12.43 1.03
N VAL A 178 -9.41 -11.44 1.62
CA VAL A 178 -8.85 -10.29 0.91
C VAL A 178 -7.37 -10.53 0.69
N PHE A 179 -6.96 -10.63 -0.58
CA PHE A 179 -5.58 -10.73 -0.99
C PHE A 179 -5.11 -9.39 -1.57
N SER A 180 -4.23 -8.71 -0.84
CA SER A 180 -3.62 -7.44 -1.22
C SER A 180 -2.25 -7.68 -1.84
N PHE A 181 -2.03 -7.24 -3.08
CA PHE A 181 -0.71 -7.17 -3.67
C PHE A 181 -0.50 -5.79 -4.27
N GLY A 182 0.08 -4.91 -3.45
CA GLY A 182 0.37 -3.53 -3.81
C GLY A 182 1.72 -3.37 -4.48
N GLY A 183 2.16 -2.12 -4.60
CA GLY A 183 3.50 -1.79 -5.12
C GLY A 183 4.62 -2.15 -4.16
N GLY A 184 4.39 -2.06 -2.84
CA GLY A 184 5.43 -2.27 -1.83
C GLY A 184 5.19 -3.37 -0.82
N THR A 185 3.95 -3.83 -0.69
CA THR A 185 3.50 -4.72 0.37
C THR A 185 2.57 -5.78 -0.19
N ASN A 186 2.47 -6.90 0.53
CA ASN A 186 1.48 -7.94 0.31
C ASN A 186 0.87 -8.35 1.65
N ASP A 187 -0.46 -8.47 1.68
CA ASP A 187 -1.20 -8.91 2.85
C ASP A 187 -2.29 -9.90 2.42
N THR A 188 -2.57 -10.89 3.24
CA THR A 188 -3.76 -11.74 3.15
C THR A 188 -4.52 -11.62 4.45
N THR A 189 -5.81 -11.33 4.37
CA THR A 189 -6.68 -11.19 5.54
C THR A 189 -7.95 -11.99 5.33
N ILE A 190 -8.37 -12.74 6.34
CA ILE A 190 -9.69 -13.38 6.34
C ILE A 190 -10.60 -12.59 7.27
N MET A 191 -11.81 -12.34 6.78
CA MET A 191 -12.83 -11.61 7.50
C MET A 191 -14.12 -12.42 7.56
N ASP A 192 -14.78 -12.39 8.71
CA ASP A 192 -16.16 -12.80 8.86
C ASP A 192 -17.06 -11.58 8.72
N PHE A 193 -18.06 -11.69 7.87
CA PHE A 193 -19.02 -10.64 7.61
C PHE A 193 -20.41 -11.18 7.89
N GLY A 194 -21.19 -10.46 8.70
CA GLY A 194 -22.57 -10.83 9.00
C GLY A 194 -23.31 -9.76 9.79
N THR A 195 -24.55 -9.48 9.40
CA THR A 195 -25.48 -8.57 10.11
C THR A 195 -24.85 -7.20 10.44
N GLY A 196 -24.16 -6.60 9.46
CA GLY A 196 -23.48 -5.31 9.63
C GLY A 196 -22.18 -5.33 10.46
N VAL A 197 -21.73 -6.50 10.91
CA VAL A 197 -20.45 -6.68 11.60
C VAL A 197 -19.39 -7.16 10.62
N PHE A 198 -18.23 -6.51 10.64
CA PHE A 198 -17.04 -6.88 9.91
C PHE A 198 -15.95 -7.25 10.91
N GLU A 199 -15.66 -8.54 11.06
CA GLU A 199 -14.65 -9.05 11.98
C GLU A 199 -13.45 -9.60 11.23
N VAL A 200 -12.25 -9.13 11.57
CA VAL A 200 -11.01 -9.72 11.07
C VAL A 200 -10.71 -10.98 11.89
N LEU A 201 -10.67 -12.14 11.24
CA LEU A 201 -10.33 -13.40 11.92
C LEU A 201 -8.82 -13.61 12.00
N SER A 202 -8.11 -13.29 10.93
CA SER A 202 -6.66 -13.41 10.87
C SER A 202 -6.07 -12.57 9.75
N THR A 203 -4.80 -12.22 9.89
CA THR A 203 -4.03 -11.57 8.83
C THR A 203 -2.58 -12.10 8.82
N SER A 204 -2.03 -12.35 7.63
CA SER A 204 -0.60 -12.62 7.40
C SER A 204 -0.09 -11.91 6.14
N GLY A 205 1.17 -11.44 6.15
CA GLY A 205 1.70 -10.65 5.04
C GLY A 205 3.22 -10.40 5.10
N ASP A 206 3.67 -9.53 4.22
CA ASP A 206 5.05 -9.11 4.00
C ASP A 206 5.09 -7.64 3.59
N THR A 207 5.64 -6.79 4.47
CA THR A 207 5.65 -5.34 4.30
C THR A 207 6.75 -4.83 3.37
N GLN A 208 7.60 -5.71 2.83
CA GLN A 208 8.77 -5.34 2.02
C GLN A 208 8.79 -6.02 0.65
N LEU A 209 7.66 -6.58 0.21
CA LEU A 209 7.52 -7.24 -1.09
C LEU A 209 6.24 -6.80 -1.80
N GLY A 210 6.39 -6.36 -3.04
CA GLY A 210 5.34 -5.75 -3.84
C GLY A 210 5.63 -5.80 -5.34
N GLY A 211 4.81 -5.10 -6.13
CA GLY A 211 5.02 -4.97 -7.57
C GLY A 211 6.34 -4.33 -7.99
N THR A 212 6.96 -3.51 -7.13
CA THR A 212 8.29 -2.92 -7.41
C THR A 212 9.40 -3.97 -7.41
N ASP A 213 9.22 -5.10 -6.73
CA ASP A 213 10.17 -6.21 -6.77
C ASP A 213 10.05 -7.00 -8.09
N VAL A 214 8.84 -7.05 -8.67
CA VAL A 214 8.64 -7.57 -10.03
C VAL A 214 9.26 -6.61 -11.06
N ASP A 215 9.11 -5.30 -10.88
CA ASP A 215 9.77 -4.31 -11.74
C ASP A 215 11.29 -4.50 -11.70
N LYS A 216 11.84 -4.74 -10.51
CA LYS A 216 13.26 -5.01 -10.32
C LYS A 216 13.74 -6.25 -11.08
N THR A 217 13.00 -7.35 -11.10
CA THR A 217 13.42 -8.56 -11.86
C THR A 217 13.46 -8.32 -13.36
N VAL A 218 12.53 -7.50 -13.88
CA VAL A 218 12.55 -7.06 -15.28
C VAL A 218 13.75 -6.14 -15.55
N VAL A 219 14.03 -5.18 -14.66
CA VAL A 219 15.21 -4.30 -14.77
C VAL A 219 16.50 -5.12 -14.77
N ASP A 220 16.68 -6.03 -13.81
CA ASP A 220 17.86 -6.88 -13.71
C ASP A 220 18.04 -7.74 -14.97
N TYR A 221 16.94 -8.27 -15.51
CA TYR A 221 16.95 -9.01 -16.77
C TYR A 221 17.44 -8.14 -17.94
N LEU A 222 16.88 -6.94 -18.11
CA LEU A 222 17.27 -6.02 -19.20
C LEU A 222 18.70 -5.50 -19.06
N LEU A 223 19.18 -5.27 -17.83
CA LEU A 223 20.57 -4.91 -17.55
C LEU A 223 21.52 -6.01 -18.02
N ASN A 224 21.20 -7.27 -17.72
CA ASN A 224 22.02 -8.40 -18.12
C ASN A 224 22.02 -8.60 -19.64
N GLU A 225 20.85 -8.50 -20.29
CA GLU A 225 20.74 -8.59 -21.76
C GLU A 225 21.53 -7.48 -22.46
N PHE A 226 21.41 -6.24 -21.98
CA PHE A 226 22.13 -5.11 -22.55
C PHE A 226 23.64 -5.24 -22.36
N LYS A 227 24.08 -5.66 -21.16
CA LYS A 227 25.50 -5.89 -20.88
C LYS A 227 26.08 -7.03 -21.71
N ALA A 228 25.32 -8.11 -21.93
CA ALA A 228 25.74 -9.21 -22.77
C ALA A 228 25.89 -8.81 -24.24
N LYS A 229 25.00 -7.92 -24.73
CA LYS A 229 25.00 -7.46 -26.12
C LYS A 229 26.01 -6.35 -26.40
N GLU A 230 26.08 -5.34 -25.54
CA GLU A 230 26.83 -4.10 -25.77
C GLU A 230 28.12 -4.01 -24.91
N GLY A 231 28.31 -4.91 -23.95
CA GLY A 231 29.45 -4.86 -23.01
C GLY A 231 29.39 -3.74 -21.98
N ILE A 232 28.30 -2.96 -21.95
CA ILE A 232 28.13 -1.79 -21.08
C ILE A 232 27.21 -2.11 -19.91
N ASP A 233 27.63 -1.71 -18.70
CA ASP A 233 26.85 -1.88 -17.48
C ASP A 233 26.05 -0.62 -17.13
N LEU A 234 24.77 -0.59 -17.52
CA LEU A 234 23.88 0.57 -17.29
C LEU A 234 23.55 0.79 -15.80
N SER A 235 23.82 -0.16 -14.90
CA SER A 235 23.48 -0.02 -13.47
C SER A 235 24.24 1.11 -12.79
N LYS A 236 25.35 1.55 -13.39
CA LYS A 236 26.21 2.63 -12.88
C LYS A 236 25.75 4.02 -13.31
N ASP A 237 24.82 4.13 -14.25
CA ASP A 237 24.27 5.40 -14.72
C ASP A 237 22.88 5.62 -14.07
N PRO A 238 22.75 6.58 -13.13
CA PRO A 238 21.48 6.84 -12.45
C PRO A 238 20.35 7.25 -13.41
N MET A 239 20.67 7.97 -14.50
CA MET A 239 19.68 8.41 -15.48
C MET A 239 19.21 7.24 -16.33
N ALA A 240 20.14 6.40 -16.81
CA ALA A 240 19.79 5.19 -17.56
C ALA A 240 18.97 4.22 -16.71
N LEU A 241 19.38 4.00 -15.45
CA LEU A 241 18.66 3.14 -14.51
C LEU A 241 17.24 3.66 -14.23
N ARG A 242 17.06 4.98 -14.12
CA ARG A 242 15.74 5.58 -13.92
C ARG A 242 14.82 5.34 -15.12
N ARG A 243 15.31 5.55 -16.34
CA ARG A 243 14.57 5.28 -17.58
C ARG A 243 14.23 3.81 -17.71
N LEU A 244 15.15 2.92 -17.33
CA LEU A 244 14.94 1.48 -17.39
C LEU A 244 13.87 1.01 -16.39
N LYS A 245 13.88 1.54 -15.16
CA LYS A 245 12.84 1.25 -14.15
C LYS A 245 11.44 1.66 -14.62
N GLU A 246 11.31 2.85 -15.20
CA GLU A 246 10.03 3.33 -15.73
C GLU A 246 9.53 2.48 -16.91
N ALA A 247 10.43 2.15 -17.84
CA ALA A 247 10.07 1.30 -18.97
C ALA A 247 9.71 -0.14 -18.53
N ALA A 248 10.38 -0.69 -17.52
CA ALA A 248 10.07 -1.98 -16.94
C ALA A 248 8.69 -1.99 -16.25
N GLU A 249 8.38 -0.96 -15.44
CA GLU A 249 7.05 -0.80 -14.81
C GLU A 249 5.95 -0.74 -15.89
N ASN A 250 6.13 0.09 -16.92
CA ASN A 250 5.17 0.23 -18.01
C ASN A 250 4.98 -1.08 -18.78
N ALA A 251 6.07 -1.77 -19.15
CA ALA A 251 6.01 -3.04 -19.83
C ALA A 251 5.28 -4.12 -18.99
N LYS A 252 5.52 -4.17 -17.68
CA LYS A 252 4.80 -5.07 -16.76
C LYS A 252 3.29 -4.78 -16.76
N ILE A 253 2.90 -3.51 -16.71
CA ILE A 253 1.51 -3.09 -16.73
C ILE A 253 0.84 -3.47 -18.06
N GLU A 254 1.48 -3.16 -19.19
CA GLU A 254 0.98 -3.48 -20.53
C GLU A 254 0.79 -4.99 -20.72
N LEU A 255 1.75 -5.80 -20.29
CA LEU A 255 1.70 -7.26 -20.37
C LEU A 255 0.62 -7.91 -19.49
N SER A 256 -0.02 -7.14 -18.60
CA SER A 256 -1.23 -7.60 -17.91
C SER A 256 -2.42 -7.76 -18.87
N THR A 257 -2.38 -7.10 -20.03
CA THR A 257 -3.42 -7.17 -21.08
C THR A 257 -2.89 -7.71 -22.40
N LEU A 258 -1.65 -7.36 -22.78
CA LEU A 258 -0.98 -7.78 -24.01
C LEU A 258 -0.16 -9.07 -23.82
N LEU A 259 0.08 -9.80 -24.90
CA LEU A 259 0.97 -10.97 -24.90
C LEU A 259 2.45 -10.60 -25.05
N THR A 260 2.72 -9.45 -25.67
CA THR A 260 4.07 -8.92 -25.93
C THR A 260 4.04 -7.40 -25.86
N THR A 261 5.17 -6.78 -25.53
CA THR A 261 5.39 -5.34 -25.63
C THR A 261 6.86 -5.04 -25.96
N ASP A 262 7.13 -3.88 -26.55
CA ASP A 262 8.47 -3.43 -26.91
C ASP A 262 9.00 -2.39 -25.92
N ILE A 263 10.14 -2.70 -25.32
CA ILE A 263 10.89 -1.77 -24.50
C ILE A 263 11.90 -1.08 -25.41
N ASN A 264 11.62 0.18 -25.76
CA ASN A 264 12.44 0.99 -26.65
C ASN A 264 12.99 2.24 -25.95
N LEU A 265 14.28 2.21 -25.61
CA LEU A 265 15.01 3.29 -24.96
C LEU A 265 16.15 3.77 -25.88
N PRO A 266 15.91 4.75 -26.74
CA PRO A 266 16.95 5.30 -27.60
C PRO A 266 17.94 6.14 -26.77
N PHE A 267 19.21 6.20 -27.19
CA PHE A 267 20.26 6.99 -26.53
C PHE A 267 20.34 6.68 -25.03
N ILE A 268 20.34 5.39 -24.67
CA ILE A 268 20.39 4.95 -23.27
C ILE A 268 21.82 4.98 -22.72
N SER A 269 22.83 4.90 -23.60
CA SER A 269 24.25 5.02 -23.27
C SER A 269 25.05 5.39 -24.52
N SER A 270 26.37 5.45 -24.42
CA SER A 270 27.29 5.71 -25.54
C SER A 270 28.65 5.09 -25.27
N ASP A 271 29.35 4.66 -26.32
CA ASP A 271 30.76 4.24 -26.29
C ASP A 271 31.56 4.93 -27.41
N SER A 272 32.78 4.47 -27.66
CA SER A 272 33.64 4.99 -28.74
C SER A 272 33.08 4.77 -30.15
N ALA A 273 32.14 3.84 -30.33
CA ALA A 273 31.46 3.60 -31.60
C ALA A 273 30.20 4.47 -31.78
N GLY A 274 29.74 5.14 -30.72
CA GLY A 274 28.66 6.12 -30.78
C GLY A 274 27.52 5.84 -29.78
N PRO A 275 26.33 6.44 -30.01
CA PRO A 275 25.19 6.25 -29.13
C PRO A 275 24.65 4.81 -29.18
N LYS A 276 24.20 4.32 -28.02
CA LYS A 276 23.61 3.00 -27.84
C LYS A 276 22.14 3.11 -27.51
N HIS A 277 21.37 2.16 -28.02
CA HIS A 277 19.93 2.07 -27.87
C HIS A 277 19.58 0.71 -27.27
N LEU A 278 18.60 0.68 -26.36
CA LEU A 278 18.02 -0.58 -25.89
C LEU A 278 16.69 -0.76 -26.61
N HIS A 279 16.60 -1.83 -27.40
CA HIS A 279 15.36 -2.31 -27.99
C HIS A 279 15.20 -3.77 -27.63
N HIS A 280 14.13 -4.10 -26.91
CA HIS A 280 13.86 -5.46 -26.46
C HIS A 280 12.36 -5.75 -26.43
N THR A 281 11.94 -6.79 -27.14
CA THR A 281 10.55 -7.28 -27.10
C THR A 281 10.37 -8.22 -25.91
N LEU A 282 9.61 -7.79 -24.91
CA LEU A 282 9.29 -8.59 -23.73
C LEU A 282 7.96 -9.33 -23.93
N THR A 283 7.95 -10.63 -23.66
CA THR A 283 6.73 -11.45 -23.72
C THR A 283 6.11 -11.63 -22.33
N ARG A 284 4.78 -11.84 -22.27
CA ARG A 284 4.08 -12.17 -21.02
C ARG A 284 4.68 -13.43 -20.39
N ALA A 285 4.97 -14.44 -21.19
CA ALA A 285 5.59 -15.68 -20.70
C ALA A 285 6.94 -15.42 -20.01
N LYS A 286 7.76 -14.52 -20.57
CA LYS A 286 9.04 -14.14 -19.95
C LYS A 286 8.83 -13.35 -18.65
N LEU A 287 7.91 -12.38 -18.64
CA LEU A 287 7.56 -11.64 -17.43
C LEU A 287 7.06 -12.59 -16.33
N GLU A 288 6.17 -13.53 -16.66
CA GLU A 288 5.65 -14.52 -15.72
C GLU A 288 6.78 -15.40 -15.19
N GLN A 289 7.70 -15.88 -16.04
CA GLN A 289 8.89 -16.61 -15.61
C GLN A 289 9.72 -15.83 -14.58
N LEU A 290 9.92 -14.52 -14.79
CA LEU A 290 10.67 -13.65 -13.87
C LEU A 290 9.92 -13.37 -12.57
N ALA A 291 8.59 -13.34 -12.60
CA ALA A 291 7.73 -13.02 -11.46
C ALA A 291 7.39 -14.25 -10.60
N THR A 292 7.36 -15.46 -11.17
CA THR A 292 6.98 -16.70 -10.47
C THR A 292 7.67 -16.88 -9.11
N PRO A 293 8.99 -16.71 -8.95
CA PRO A 293 9.65 -16.87 -7.65
C PRO A 293 9.20 -15.88 -6.57
N ILE A 294 8.64 -14.72 -6.98
CA ILE A 294 8.08 -13.72 -6.06
C ILE A 294 6.65 -14.12 -5.69
N VAL A 295 5.85 -14.52 -6.68
CA VAL A 295 4.44 -14.89 -6.51
C VAL A 295 4.29 -16.17 -5.67
N GLU A 296 5.09 -17.20 -5.93
CA GLU A 296 4.99 -18.49 -5.22
C GLU A 296 5.27 -18.34 -3.71
N LYS A 297 6.16 -17.41 -3.32
CA LYS A 297 6.43 -17.09 -1.91
C LYS A 297 5.22 -16.53 -1.18
N ARG A 298 4.12 -16.21 -1.87
CA ARG A 298 2.86 -15.73 -1.26
C ARG A 298 1.95 -16.87 -0.80
N LYS A 299 2.28 -18.11 -1.15
CA LYS A 299 1.51 -19.29 -0.71
C LYS A 299 1.53 -19.43 0.81
N ASP A 300 2.70 -19.25 1.41
CA ASP A 300 2.88 -19.40 2.86
C ASP A 300 2.05 -18.40 3.67
N PRO A 301 2.04 -17.08 3.37
CA PRO A 301 1.11 -16.14 3.99
C PRO A 301 -0.37 -16.52 3.85
N ILE A 302 -0.82 -16.99 2.66
CA ILE A 302 -2.22 -17.40 2.46
C ILE A 302 -2.56 -18.58 3.37
N LEU A 303 -1.74 -19.64 3.34
CA LEU A 303 -1.96 -20.84 4.15
C LEU A 303 -1.88 -20.56 5.66
N ARG A 304 -0.98 -19.66 6.08
CA ARG A 304 -0.89 -19.22 7.47
C ARG A 304 -2.15 -18.47 7.91
N THR A 305 -2.68 -17.60 7.06
CA THR A 305 -3.91 -16.85 7.36
C THR A 305 -5.08 -17.80 7.57
N LEU A 306 -5.25 -18.79 6.68
CA LEU A 306 -6.25 -19.87 6.83
C LEU A 306 -6.08 -20.64 8.15
N LYS A 307 -4.84 -21.08 8.43
CA LYS A 307 -4.53 -21.82 9.66
C LYS A 307 -4.84 -21.02 10.93
N ASP A 308 -4.46 -19.74 10.97
CA ASP A 308 -4.69 -18.86 12.12
C ASP A 308 -6.19 -18.61 12.34
N ALA A 309 -6.98 -18.54 11.27
CA ALA A 309 -8.44 -18.46 11.35
C ALA A 309 -9.12 -19.82 11.62
N LYS A 310 -8.36 -20.93 11.62
CA LYS A 310 -8.85 -22.32 11.71
C LYS A 310 -9.85 -22.66 10.60
N LEU A 311 -9.57 -22.21 9.38
CA LEU A 311 -10.38 -22.43 8.19
C LEU A 311 -9.60 -23.18 7.12
N GLU A 312 -10.33 -23.84 6.23
CA GLU A 312 -9.85 -24.44 4.99
C GLU A 312 -10.27 -23.58 3.78
N PRO A 313 -9.63 -23.72 2.61
CA PRO A 313 -10.02 -22.97 1.41
C PRO A 313 -11.50 -23.08 1.04
N LYS A 314 -12.13 -24.23 1.32
CA LYS A 314 -13.56 -24.47 1.06
C LYS A 314 -14.50 -23.62 1.91
N ASP A 315 -14.03 -23.14 3.06
CA ASP A 315 -14.81 -22.34 4.01
C ASP A 315 -14.80 -20.85 3.64
N ILE A 316 -13.98 -20.46 2.66
CA ILE A 316 -13.93 -19.08 2.15
C ILE A 316 -15.00 -18.92 1.08
N ASP A 317 -15.99 -18.07 1.30
CA ASP A 317 -17.07 -17.82 0.36
C ASP A 317 -16.64 -17.00 -0.85
N LYS A 318 -15.82 -15.96 -0.61
CA LYS A 318 -15.44 -14.95 -1.59
C LYS A 318 -13.95 -14.58 -1.48
N ILE A 319 -13.34 -14.34 -2.64
CA ILE A 319 -11.95 -13.87 -2.74
C ILE A 319 -11.97 -12.47 -3.35
N ILE A 320 -11.46 -11.49 -2.61
CA ILE A 320 -11.31 -10.11 -3.09
C ILE A 320 -9.84 -9.84 -3.35
N LEU A 321 -9.53 -9.38 -4.55
CA LEU A 321 -8.17 -8.98 -4.93
C LEU A 321 -8.06 -7.46 -4.87
N ILE A 322 -7.02 -6.95 -4.19
CA ILE A 322 -6.75 -5.51 -4.09
C ILE A 322 -5.28 -5.19 -4.38
N GLY A 323 -5.02 -3.97 -4.83
CA GLY A 323 -3.69 -3.51 -5.22
C GLY A 323 -3.36 -3.82 -6.68
N GLY A 324 -2.63 -2.92 -7.33
CA GLY A 324 -2.38 -2.97 -8.77
C GLY A 324 -1.65 -4.22 -9.26
N GLN A 325 -0.82 -4.85 -8.44
CA GLN A 325 -0.09 -6.06 -8.83
C GLN A 325 -1.02 -7.28 -9.00
N THR A 326 -2.24 -7.23 -8.44
CA THR A 326 -3.27 -8.27 -8.65
C THR A 326 -3.90 -8.25 -10.05
N ARG A 327 -3.68 -7.18 -10.84
CA ARG A 327 -4.10 -7.13 -12.24
C ARG A 327 -3.27 -8.05 -13.14
N MET A 328 -2.10 -8.50 -12.68
CA MET A 328 -1.26 -9.46 -13.41
C MET A 328 -1.95 -10.83 -13.49
N PRO A 329 -2.15 -11.41 -14.69
CA PRO A 329 -2.83 -12.70 -14.86
C PRO A 329 -2.25 -13.84 -14.02
N LEU A 330 -0.91 -13.94 -13.93
CA LEU A 330 -0.22 -14.90 -13.07
C LEU A 330 -0.64 -14.80 -11.60
N VAL A 331 -0.72 -13.59 -11.05
CA VAL A 331 -1.07 -13.37 -9.64
C VAL A 331 -2.51 -13.80 -9.38
N LYS A 332 -3.43 -13.38 -10.25
CA LYS A 332 -4.84 -13.77 -10.14
C LYS A 332 -4.98 -15.29 -10.19
N LYS A 333 -4.40 -15.93 -11.21
CA LYS A 333 -4.46 -17.38 -11.37
C LYS A 333 -3.84 -18.10 -10.17
N PHE A 334 -2.69 -17.64 -9.68
CA PHE A 334 -2.04 -18.21 -8.51
C PHE A 334 -2.96 -18.22 -7.27
N VAL A 335 -3.66 -17.12 -7.00
CA VAL A 335 -4.59 -17.05 -5.86
C VAL A 335 -5.79 -17.98 -6.07
N GLU A 336 -6.38 -17.96 -7.27
CA GLU A 336 -7.52 -18.82 -7.62
C GLU A 336 -7.17 -20.31 -7.54
N ASP A 337 -6.00 -20.71 -8.04
CA ASP A 337 -5.50 -22.08 -7.99
C ASP A 337 -5.17 -22.50 -6.53
N THR A 338 -4.62 -21.58 -5.74
CA THR A 338 -4.28 -21.85 -4.32
C THR A 338 -5.53 -22.08 -3.47
N LEU A 339 -6.61 -21.35 -3.75
CA LEU A 339 -7.85 -21.41 -2.97
C LEU A 339 -8.93 -22.28 -3.61
N GLY A 340 -8.76 -22.71 -4.86
CA GLY A 340 -9.74 -23.51 -5.61
C GLY A 340 -11.03 -22.74 -5.93
N LYS A 341 -10.99 -21.40 -5.97
CA LYS A 341 -12.17 -20.55 -6.15
C LYS A 341 -11.82 -19.29 -6.96
N GLN A 342 -12.76 -18.83 -7.77
CA GLN A 342 -12.59 -17.62 -8.58
C GLN A 342 -12.63 -16.35 -7.73
N ALA A 343 -11.82 -15.37 -8.12
CA ALA A 343 -11.82 -14.05 -7.51
C ALA A 343 -12.98 -13.20 -8.00
N GLU A 344 -13.56 -12.44 -7.06
CA GLU A 344 -14.62 -11.47 -7.33
C GLU A 344 -14.12 -10.34 -8.22
N ARG A 345 -15.04 -9.81 -9.03
CA ARG A 345 -14.78 -8.69 -9.97
C ARG A 345 -15.58 -7.43 -9.64
N GLY A 346 -16.37 -7.46 -8.56
CA GLY A 346 -17.31 -6.40 -8.21
C GLY A 346 -16.67 -5.13 -7.62
N VAL A 347 -15.36 -5.12 -7.39
CA VAL A 347 -14.65 -3.97 -6.82
C VAL A 347 -13.40 -3.68 -7.63
N ASP A 348 -13.10 -2.40 -7.88
CA ASP A 348 -11.84 -2.04 -8.52
C ASP A 348 -10.68 -2.22 -7.53
N PRO A 349 -9.68 -3.08 -7.83
CA PRO A 349 -8.55 -3.34 -6.94
C PRO A 349 -7.71 -2.09 -6.66
N MET A 350 -7.81 -1.04 -7.47
CA MET A 350 -7.07 0.20 -7.31
C MET A 350 -7.79 1.19 -6.41
N GLU A 351 -9.13 1.29 -6.49
CA GLU A 351 -9.92 2.34 -5.82
C GLU A 351 -10.59 1.89 -4.52
N CYS A 352 -10.83 0.57 -4.36
CA CYS A 352 -11.61 0.01 -3.26
C CYS A 352 -11.12 0.40 -1.85
N VAL A 353 -9.80 0.52 -1.67
CA VAL A 353 -9.20 0.86 -0.37
C VAL A 353 -9.57 2.29 0.04
N ALA A 354 -9.44 3.26 -0.87
CA ALA A 354 -9.86 4.64 -0.59
C ALA A 354 -11.37 4.75 -0.42
N VAL A 355 -12.15 4.03 -1.23
CA VAL A 355 -13.61 3.93 -1.08
C VAL A 355 -13.99 3.43 0.32
N GLY A 356 -13.35 2.36 0.78
CA GLY A 356 -13.54 1.81 2.12
C GLY A 356 -13.19 2.78 3.24
N ALA A 357 -12.08 3.50 3.09
CA ALA A 357 -11.68 4.54 4.04
C ALA A 357 -12.70 5.70 4.07
N ALA A 358 -13.30 6.04 2.93
CA ALA A 358 -14.34 7.06 2.86
C ALA A 358 -15.63 6.59 3.54
N ILE A 359 -16.01 5.33 3.35
CA ILE A 359 -17.14 4.70 4.07
C ILE A 359 -16.90 4.75 5.57
N GLN A 360 -15.70 4.41 6.05
CA GLN A 360 -15.32 4.54 7.46
C GLN A 360 -15.42 6.01 7.94
N GLY A 361 -15.04 6.97 7.10
CA GLY A 361 -15.26 8.39 7.36
C GLY A 361 -16.75 8.72 7.51
N GLY A 362 -17.60 8.18 6.64
CA GLY A 362 -19.05 8.28 6.72
C GLY A 362 -19.64 7.68 8.00
N VAL A 363 -19.12 6.54 8.47
CA VAL A 363 -19.50 5.94 9.76
C VAL A 363 -19.17 6.90 10.92
N ILE A 364 -17.96 7.48 10.92
CA ILE A 364 -17.52 8.43 11.96
C ILE A 364 -18.34 9.73 11.93
N ALA A 365 -18.73 10.18 10.74
CA ALA A 365 -19.59 11.36 10.55
C ALA A 365 -21.07 11.08 10.85
N GLY A 366 -21.47 9.81 10.99
CA GLY A 366 -22.85 9.38 11.23
C GLY A 366 -23.71 9.34 9.95
N ASP A 367 -23.09 9.35 8.78
CA ASP A 367 -23.75 9.23 7.46
C ASP A 367 -24.04 7.77 7.11
N VAL A 368 -23.21 6.84 7.59
CA VAL A 368 -23.41 5.39 7.47
C VAL A 368 -23.74 4.84 8.86
N LYS A 369 -24.84 4.10 8.97
CA LYS A 369 -25.34 3.50 10.21
C LYS A 369 -25.21 1.98 10.17
N ASP A 370 -25.36 1.35 11.33
CA ASP A 370 -25.48 -0.12 11.48
C ASP A 370 -24.26 -0.89 10.96
N LEU A 371 -23.07 -0.29 11.09
CA LEU A 371 -21.80 -0.90 10.74
C LEU A 371 -20.89 -0.96 11.97
N LEU A 372 -20.46 -2.17 12.32
CA LEU A 372 -19.47 -2.42 13.37
C LEU A 372 -18.21 -3.04 12.77
N LEU A 373 -17.06 -2.49 13.13
CA LEU A 373 -15.76 -2.98 12.70
C LEU A 373 -14.99 -3.56 13.90
N LEU A 374 -14.64 -4.84 13.83
CA LEU A 374 -13.79 -5.53 14.78
C LEU A 374 -12.49 -5.92 14.07
N ASP A 375 -11.41 -5.19 14.36
CA ASP A 375 -10.08 -5.44 13.79
C ASP A 375 -9.22 -6.22 14.80
N VAL A 376 -8.03 -6.67 14.39
CA VAL A 376 -7.10 -7.44 15.23
C VAL A 376 -5.68 -6.89 15.19
N THR A 377 -4.86 -7.21 16.20
CA THR A 377 -3.41 -6.93 16.12
C THR A 377 -2.70 -7.91 15.17
N PRO A 378 -1.87 -7.46 14.23
CA PRO A 378 -1.18 -8.35 13.28
C PRO A 378 -0.02 -9.13 13.92
N LEU A 379 0.52 -8.63 15.04
CA LEU A 379 1.71 -9.16 15.71
C LEU A 379 1.41 -9.43 17.18
N SER A 380 2.12 -10.40 17.75
CA SER A 380 2.14 -10.57 19.20
C SER A 380 2.89 -9.41 19.83
N LEU A 381 2.32 -8.80 20.86
CA LEU A 381 2.95 -7.76 21.67
C LEU A 381 3.40 -8.39 22.98
N GLY A 382 4.61 -8.05 23.42
CA GLY A 382 5.24 -8.68 24.57
C GLY A 382 6.14 -7.72 25.33
N VAL A 383 6.93 -8.28 26.24
CA VAL A 383 8.03 -7.59 26.90
C VAL A 383 9.24 -8.52 26.97
N GLU A 384 10.43 -7.92 26.99
CA GLU A 384 11.66 -8.64 27.28
C GLU A 384 11.72 -9.02 28.76
N THR A 385 11.96 -10.29 29.06
CA THR A 385 12.21 -10.80 30.42
C THR A 385 13.64 -11.32 30.56
N LEU A 386 14.01 -11.70 31.79
CA LEU A 386 15.35 -12.16 32.14
C LEU A 386 15.91 -13.17 31.12
N GLY A 387 17.12 -12.90 30.63
CA GLY A 387 17.76 -13.73 29.61
C GLY A 387 17.39 -13.35 28.17
N ALA A 388 16.91 -12.12 27.93
CA ALA A 388 16.49 -11.64 26.61
C ALA A 388 15.34 -12.47 25.99
N VAL A 389 14.46 -12.99 26.84
CA VAL A 389 13.33 -13.83 26.41
C VAL A 389 12.12 -12.93 26.10
N SER A 390 11.59 -13.03 24.89
CA SER A 390 10.35 -12.34 24.51
C SER A 390 9.14 -13.02 25.13
N THR A 391 8.57 -12.42 26.19
CA THR A 391 7.35 -12.91 26.83
C THR A 391 6.13 -12.22 26.24
N LYS A 392 5.26 -12.99 25.57
CA LYS A 392 4.04 -12.45 24.95
C LYS A 392 3.00 -12.08 25.99
N ILE A 393 2.37 -10.92 25.82
CA ILE A 393 1.27 -10.43 26.67
C ILE A 393 -0.05 -10.42 25.88
N ILE A 394 0.01 -9.97 24.62
CA ILE A 394 -1.13 -9.97 23.69
C ILE A 394 -0.74 -10.80 22.48
N ASP A 395 -1.49 -11.85 22.19
CA ASP A 395 -1.25 -12.68 21.02
C ASP A 395 -1.65 -11.97 19.73
N ARG A 396 -0.98 -12.31 18.62
CA ARG A 396 -1.42 -11.90 17.28
C ARG A 396 -2.86 -12.35 17.04
N ASN A 397 -3.55 -11.63 16.17
CA ASN A 397 -4.98 -11.80 15.86
C ASN A 397 -5.92 -11.58 17.06
N THR A 398 -5.47 -10.97 18.17
CA THR A 398 -6.39 -10.54 19.24
C THR A 398 -7.20 -9.33 18.78
N THR A 399 -8.54 -9.39 18.93
CA THR A 399 -9.47 -8.30 18.60
C THR A 399 -9.14 -7.01 19.35
N ILE A 400 -9.22 -5.86 18.67
CA ILE A 400 -8.94 -4.53 19.24
C ILE A 400 -10.20 -3.64 19.22
N PRO A 401 -10.38 -2.78 20.25
CA PRO A 401 -9.47 -2.49 21.36
C PRO A 401 -9.45 -3.60 22.43
N THR A 402 -8.29 -3.83 23.05
CA THR A 402 -8.12 -4.85 24.11
C THR A 402 -7.22 -4.34 25.23
N LYS A 403 -7.31 -4.98 26.40
CA LYS A 403 -6.44 -4.74 27.56
C LYS A 403 -6.02 -6.06 28.16
N LYS A 404 -4.71 -6.21 28.42
CA LYS A 404 -4.12 -7.33 29.15
C LYS A 404 -3.23 -6.80 30.26
N SER A 405 -3.14 -7.56 31.35
CA SER A 405 -2.29 -7.26 32.49
C SER A 405 -1.54 -8.53 32.88
N GLN A 406 -0.25 -8.39 33.20
CA GLN A 406 0.57 -9.48 33.69
C GLN A 406 1.49 -8.93 34.79
N ILE A 407 1.68 -9.71 35.85
CA ILE A 407 2.53 -9.34 36.99
C ILE A 407 3.94 -9.88 36.72
N PHE A 408 4.93 -9.00 36.84
CA PHE A 408 6.36 -9.34 36.80
C PHE A 408 6.99 -9.02 38.16
N SER A 409 8.15 -9.63 38.45
CA SER A 409 8.91 -9.39 39.68
C SER A 409 10.38 -9.12 39.35
N THR A 410 11.14 -8.71 40.36
CA THR A 410 12.59 -8.48 40.26
C THR A 410 13.32 -9.78 39.93
N ALA A 411 14.43 -9.65 39.20
CA ALA A 411 15.30 -10.75 38.82
C ALA A 411 16.47 -10.97 39.80
N ALA A 412 16.69 -10.02 40.71
CA ALA A 412 17.74 -10.08 41.72
C ALA A 412 17.30 -9.44 43.05
N ASP A 413 17.94 -9.86 44.14
CA ASP A 413 17.76 -9.27 45.46
C ASP A 413 18.14 -7.78 45.44
N PHE A 414 17.37 -6.97 46.16
CA PHE A 414 17.56 -5.52 46.28
C PHE A 414 17.51 -4.73 44.95
N GLN A 415 16.95 -5.30 43.89
CA GLN A 415 16.72 -4.57 42.63
C GLN A 415 15.71 -3.43 42.87
N THR A 416 16.17 -2.19 42.70
CA THR A 416 15.38 -0.96 42.98
C THR A 416 14.62 -0.41 41.78
N ALA A 417 14.92 -0.89 40.57
CA ALA A 417 14.30 -0.45 39.33
C ALA A 417 14.07 -1.62 38.37
N VAL A 418 12.96 -1.53 37.62
CA VAL A 418 12.62 -2.47 36.54
C VAL A 418 12.50 -1.67 35.25
N THR A 419 13.28 -2.06 34.24
CA THR A 419 13.16 -1.51 32.89
C THR A 419 12.27 -2.44 32.09
N ILE A 420 11.19 -1.91 31.54
CA ILE A 420 10.29 -2.64 30.64
C ILE A 420 10.67 -2.29 29.22
N ASN A 421 11.20 -3.26 28.48
CA ASN A 421 11.39 -3.17 27.05
C ASN A 421 10.21 -3.87 26.36
N VAL A 422 9.46 -3.11 25.56
CA VAL A 422 8.21 -3.55 24.90
C VAL A 422 8.49 -4.01 23.48
#